data_AF-A0A531JED7-F1
#
_entry.id   AF-A0A531JED7-F1
#
_cell.length_a   1.000
_cell.length_b   1.000
_cell.length_c   1.000
_cell.angle_alpha   90.00
_cell.angle_beta   90.00
_cell.angle_gamma   90.00
#
_symmetry.space_group_name_H-M   'P 1'
#
loop_
_entity.id
_entity.type
_entity.pdbx_description
1 polymer ?
#
loop_
_entity_poly.entity_id
_entity_poly.type
_entity_poly.pdbx_seq_one_letter_code
_entity_poly.pdbx_strand_id
1 'polypeptide(L)'
;QAAVDLGIAKAAIDETVGFVRTKSRAWIDSGVDHAWQDPYTIQAIGDLRLRANAAEAVLERAGLAVDRAVADPNEKTVAEAQIAVAESKILTTEIAIIATNK
;
A
#
# COMPACT_ATOMS: atom_id res chain seq x y z
N GLN A 1 -14.04 1.07 1.59
CA GLN A 1 -13.13 0.12 2.28
C GLN A 1 -11.74 0.18 1.66
N ALA A 2 -11.58 -0.03 0.34
CA ALA A 2 -10.27 -0.03 -0.32
C ALA A 2 -9.36 1.18 0.01
N ALA A 3 -9.88 2.41 -0.06
CA ALA A 3 -9.13 3.61 0.32
C ALA A 3 -8.70 3.65 1.80
N VAL A 4 -9.53 3.08 2.68
CA VAL A 4 -9.21 2.96 4.12
C VAL A 4 -8.09 1.97 4.33
N ASP A 5 -8.15 0.80 3.68
CA ASP A 5 -7.11 -0.23 3.77
C ASP A 5 -5.77 0.30 3.24
N LEU A 6 -5.78 1.04 2.12
CA LEU A 6 -4.59 1.71 1.61
C LEU A 6 -4.02 2.73 2.62
N GLY A 7 -4.89 3.51 3.27
CA GLY A 7 -4.50 4.45 4.32
C GLY A 7 -3.83 3.76 5.50
N ILE A 8 -4.40 2.64 5.97
CA ILE A 8 -3.81 1.78 7.01
C ILE A 8 -2.43 1.29 6.59
N ALA A 9 -2.31 0.76 5.37
CA ALA A 9 -1.05 0.25 4.85
C ALA A 9 0.04 1.33 4.83
N LYS A 10 -0.29 2.53 4.33
CA LYS A 10 0.65 3.66 4.27
C LYS A 10 1.08 4.12 5.66
N ALA A 11 0.13 4.25 6.59
CA ALA A 11 0.42 4.63 7.96
C ALA A 11 1.32 3.60 8.67
N ALA A 12 1.05 2.29 8.48
CA ALA A 12 1.88 1.23 9.02
C ALA A 12 3.31 1.27 8.47
N ILE A 13 3.48 1.51 7.17
CA ILE A 13 4.81 1.65 6.54
C ILE A 13 5.55 2.86 7.13
N ASP A 14 4.88 4.02 7.24
CA ASP A 14 5.49 5.24 7.75
C ASP A 14 5.91 5.10 9.22
N GLU A 15 5.07 4.48 10.04
CA GLU A 15 5.38 4.16 11.44
C GLU A 15 6.59 3.22 11.54
N THR A 16 6.62 2.15 10.74
CA THR A 16 7.77 1.22 10.69
C THR A 16 9.06 1.94 10.32
N VAL A 17 9.04 2.86 9.36
CA VAL A 17 10.21 3.69 9.02
C VAL A 17 10.65 4.54 10.20
N GLY A 18 9.71 5.17 10.90
CA GLY A 18 9.99 5.96 12.10
C GLY A 18 10.60 5.12 13.23
N PHE A 19 10.04 3.93 13.46
CA PHE A 19 10.53 2.99 14.47
C PHE A 19 11.96 2.52 14.16
N VAL A 20 12.23 2.09 12.92
CA VAL A 20 13.56 1.64 12.49
C VAL A 20 14.59 2.75 12.67
N ARG A 21 14.23 4.00 12.39
CA ARG A 21 15.13 5.16 12.52
C ARG A 21 15.41 5.61 13.95
N THR A 22 14.54 5.30 14.90
CA THR A 22 14.60 5.91 16.23
C THR A 22 14.69 4.92 17.39
N LYS A 23 14.30 3.66 17.17
CA LYS A 23 14.17 2.64 18.23
C LYS A 23 14.94 1.36 17.91
N SER A 24 15.10 0.99 16.63
CA SER A 24 15.79 -0.25 16.26
C SER A 24 17.31 -0.14 16.40
N ARG A 25 17.93 -1.24 16.84
CA ARG A 25 19.39 -1.39 16.91
C ARG A 25 19.89 -2.13 15.66
N ALA A 26 21.07 -1.76 15.19
CA ALA A 26 21.76 -2.53 14.16
C ALA A 26 22.01 -3.97 14.65
N TRP A 27 21.94 -4.93 13.74
CA TRP A 27 22.33 -6.31 14.04
C TRP A 27 23.84 -6.34 14.32
N ILE A 28 24.25 -7.09 15.36
CA ILE A 28 25.61 -7.01 15.90
C ILE A 28 26.70 -7.34 14.87
N ASP A 29 26.40 -8.22 13.92
CA ASP A 29 27.35 -8.66 12.88
C ASP A 29 27.09 -8.00 11.51
N SER A 30 26.23 -6.98 11.44
CA SER A 30 25.87 -6.34 10.16
C SER A 30 26.95 -5.39 9.62
N GLY A 31 27.88 -4.95 10.47
CA GLY A 31 28.91 -3.97 10.09
C GLY A 31 28.37 -2.56 9.84
N VAL A 32 27.12 -2.28 10.21
CA VAL A 32 26.52 -0.93 10.14
C VAL A 32 26.28 -0.37 11.54
N ASP A 33 26.32 0.95 11.66
CA ASP A 33 26.11 1.65 12.94
C ASP A 33 24.62 1.72 13.31
N HIS A 34 23.75 1.68 12.30
CA HIS A 34 22.33 1.92 12.46
C HIS A 34 21.46 0.93 11.69
N ALA A 35 20.33 0.54 12.28
CA ALA A 35 19.40 -0.43 11.68
C ALA A 35 18.85 0.02 10.31
N TRP A 36 18.66 1.32 10.10
CA TRP A 36 18.16 1.86 8.82
C TRP A 36 19.18 1.80 7.67
N GLN A 37 20.43 1.40 7.95
CA GLN A 37 21.45 1.16 6.93
C GLN A 37 21.47 -0.30 6.46
N ASP A 38 20.75 -1.20 7.15
CA ASP A 38 20.68 -2.61 6.77
C ASP A 38 19.99 -2.77 5.40
N PRO A 39 20.65 -3.39 4.40
CA PRO A 39 20.12 -3.48 3.05
C PRO A 39 18.84 -4.32 2.97
N TYR A 40 18.66 -5.31 3.84
CA TYR A 40 17.46 -6.14 3.85
C TYR A 40 16.25 -5.38 4.41
N THR A 41 16.46 -4.56 5.43
CA THR A 41 15.45 -3.65 5.99
C THR A 41 15.01 -2.63 4.95
N ILE A 42 15.98 -2.02 4.24
CA ILE A 42 15.70 -1.10 3.13
C ILE A 42 14.89 -1.80 2.04
N GLN A 43 15.29 -3.00 1.63
CA GLN A 43 14.59 -3.79 0.62
C GLN A 43 13.16 -4.13 1.04
N ALA A 44 12.96 -4.58 2.28
CA ALA A 44 11.66 -4.97 2.79
C ALA A 44 10.66 -3.80 2.81
N ILE A 45 11.10 -2.63 3.28
CA ILE A 45 10.29 -1.40 3.29
C ILE A 45 10.05 -0.91 1.85
N GLY A 46 11.05 -1.00 0.98
CA GLY A 46 10.93 -0.64 -0.43
C GLY A 46 9.87 -1.46 -1.17
N ASP A 47 9.84 -2.78 -0.94
CA ASP A 47 8.81 -3.69 -1.47
C ASP A 47 7.40 -3.30 -0.97
N LEU A 48 7.25 -2.99 0.32
CA LEU A 48 5.97 -2.54 0.87
C LEU A 48 5.50 -1.24 0.22
N ARG A 49 6.38 -0.24 0.10
CA ARG A 49 6.04 1.05 -0.52
C ARG A 49 5.68 0.87 -2.00
N LEU A 50 6.43 0.06 -2.74
CA LEU A 50 6.15 -0.21 -4.15
C LEU A 50 4.75 -0.82 -4.33
N ARG A 51 4.40 -1.82 -3.52
CA ARG A 51 3.06 -2.44 -3.54
C ARG A 51 1.96 -1.47 -3.15
N ALA A 52 2.18 -0.63 -2.13
CA ALA A 52 1.21 0.40 -1.73
C ALA A 52 0.97 1.41 -2.87
N ASN A 53 2.02 1.83 -3.57
CA ASN A 53 1.88 2.72 -4.72
C ASN A 53 1.13 2.04 -5.89
N ALA A 54 1.37 0.75 -6.14
CA ALA A 54 0.62 0.00 -7.14
C ALA A 54 -0.88 -0.11 -6.77
N ALA A 55 -1.18 -0.40 -5.51
CA ALA A 55 -2.56 -0.45 -5.01
C ALA A 55 -3.24 0.93 -5.10
N GLU A 56 -2.52 2.02 -4.82
CA GLU A 56 -3.01 3.38 -5.00
C GLU A 56 -3.37 3.70 -6.45
N ALA A 57 -2.50 3.35 -7.41
CA ALA A 57 -2.78 3.60 -8.83
C ALA A 57 -4.03 2.83 -9.31
N VAL A 58 -4.25 1.60 -8.82
CA VAL A 58 -5.46 0.83 -9.14
C VAL A 58 -6.69 1.42 -8.47
N LEU A 59 -6.58 1.90 -7.24
CA LEU A 59 -7.66 2.61 -6.54
C LEU A 59 -8.06 3.91 -7.25
N GLU A 60 -7.08 4.69 -7.73
CA GLU A 60 -7.34 5.90 -8.50
C GLU A 60 -8.10 5.57 -9.80
N ARG A 61 -7.67 4.53 -10.53
CA ARG A 61 -8.38 4.04 -11.73
C ARG A 61 -9.82 3.63 -11.42
N ALA A 62 -10.05 2.99 -10.27
CA ALA A 62 -11.39 2.64 -9.82
C ALA A 62 -12.24 3.88 -9.53
N GLY A 63 -11.67 4.90 -8.89
CA GLY A 63 -12.33 6.20 -8.67
C GLY A 63 -12.78 6.84 -9.99
N LEU A 64 -11.87 6.91 -10.98
CA LEU A 64 -12.20 7.46 -12.30
C LEU A 64 -13.30 6.65 -13.03
N ALA A 65 -13.33 5.32 -12.85
CA ALA A 65 -14.40 4.49 -13.43
C ALA A 65 -15.75 4.76 -12.74
N VAL A 66 -15.76 4.92 -11.42
CA VAL A 66 -16.95 5.30 -10.66
C VAL A 66 -17.45 6.68 -11.11
N ASP A 67 -16.57 7.67 -11.25
CA ASP A 67 -16.94 9.02 -11.70
C ASP A 67 -17.63 8.99 -13.07
N ARG A 68 -17.13 8.17 -14.00
CA ARG A 68 -17.77 7.96 -15.31
C ARG A 68 -19.15 7.32 -15.20
N ALA A 69 -19.29 6.29 -14.38
CA ALA A 69 -20.57 5.62 -14.15
C ALA A 69 -21.60 6.53 -13.47
N VAL A 70 -21.15 7.46 -12.62
CA VAL A 70 -22.01 8.49 -12.03
C VAL A 70 -22.45 9.52 -13.06
N ALA A 71 -21.55 9.94 -13.96
CA ALA A 71 -21.85 10.92 -14.99
C ALA A 71 -22.76 10.39 -16.12
N ASP A 72 -22.59 9.11 -16.51
CA ASP A 72 -23.40 8.42 -17.52
C ASP A 72 -23.78 7.00 -17.05
N PRO A 73 -24.85 6.86 -16.25
CA PRO A 73 -25.23 5.58 -15.67
C PRO A 73 -25.90 4.67 -16.69
N ASN A 74 -25.21 3.58 -17.04
CA ASN A 74 -25.76 2.49 -17.85
C ASN A 74 -25.13 1.14 -17.45
N GLU A 75 -25.66 0.04 -17.98
CA GLU A 75 -25.21 -1.32 -17.63
C GLU A 75 -23.70 -1.50 -17.80
N LYS A 76 -23.13 -0.96 -18.89
CA LYS A 76 -21.71 -1.08 -19.19
C LYS A 76 -20.85 -0.26 -18.24
N THR A 77 -21.14 1.03 -18.03
CA THR A 77 -20.33 1.91 -17.18
C THR A 77 -20.37 1.46 -15.72
N VAL A 78 -21.53 0.99 -15.24
CA VAL A 78 -21.68 0.43 -13.90
C VAL A 78 -20.87 -0.86 -13.75
N ALA A 79 -20.92 -1.78 -14.72
CA ALA A 79 -20.16 -3.03 -14.68
C ALA A 79 -18.64 -2.77 -14.68
N GLU A 80 -18.15 -1.86 -15.52
CA GLU A 80 -16.74 -1.46 -15.56
C GLU A 80 -16.27 -0.88 -14.22
N ALA A 81 -17.08 0.00 -13.60
CA ALA A 81 -16.78 0.56 -12.28
C ALA A 81 -16.76 -0.52 -11.19
N GLN A 82 -17.71 -1.46 -11.21
CA GLN A 82 -17.75 -2.56 -10.22
C GLN A 82 -16.50 -3.44 -10.28
N ILE A 83 -16.06 -3.81 -11.49
CA ILE A 83 -14.83 -4.60 -11.67
C ILE A 83 -13.62 -3.83 -11.16
N ALA A 84 -13.46 -2.56 -11.55
CA ALA A 84 -12.32 -1.75 -11.12
C ALA A 84 -12.29 -1.57 -9.58
N VAL A 85 -13.45 -1.37 -8.95
CA VAL A 85 -13.55 -1.29 -7.48
C VAL A 85 -13.17 -2.63 -6.84
N ALA A 86 -13.61 -3.76 -7.39
CA ALA A 86 -13.25 -5.08 -6.87
C ALA A 86 -11.74 -5.34 -6.96
N GLU A 87 -11.11 -5.03 -8.11
CA GLU A 87 -9.66 -5.13 -8.30
C GLU A 87 -8.89 -4.27 -7.29
N SER A 88 -9.31 -3.00 -7.10
CA SER A 88 -8.68 -2.12 -6.11
C SER A 88 -8.78 -2.69 -4.70
N LYS A 89 -9.94 -3.26 -4.33
CA LYS A 89 -10.18 -3.81 -3.00
C LYS A 89 -9.23 -4.97 -2.69
N ILE A 90 -9.01 -5.85 -3.66
CA ILE A 90 -8.09 -6.99 -3.50
C ILE A 90 -6.70 -6.49 -3.14
N LEU A 91 -6.13 -5.61 -3.96
CA LEU A 91 -4.76 -5.12 -3.76
C LEU A 91 -4.61 -4.30 -2.47
N THR A 92 -5.58 -3.44 -2.15
CA THR A 92 -5.51 -2.63 -0.93
C THR A 92 -5.64 -3.48 0.34
N THR A 93 -6.45 -4.54 0.30
CA THR A 93 -6.60 -5.48 1.42
C THR A 93 -5.30 -6.24 1.65
N GLU A 94 -4.71 -6.79 0.58
CA GLU A 94 -3.46 -7.54 0.66
C GLU A 94 -2.33 -6.69 1.21
N ILE A 95 -2.14 -5.46 0.70
CA ILE A 95 -1.05 -4.61 1.20
C ILE A 95 -1.29 -4.13 2.63
N ALA A 96 -2.54 -3.90 3.04
CA ALA A 96 -2.85 -3.56 4.43
C ALA A 96 -2.42 -4.69 5.37
N ILE A 97 -2.80 -5.94 5.07
CA ILE A 97 -2.43 -7.10 5.87
C ILE A 97 -0.91 -7.29 5.89
N ILE A 98 -0.24 -7.20 4.74
CA ILE A 98 1.20 -7.41 4.64
C ILE A 98 1.94 -6.30 5.39
N ALA A 99 1.56 -5.03 5.22
CA ALA A 99 2.22 -3.91 5.89
C ALA A 99 2.06 -3.92 7.42
N THR A 100 0.99 -4.52 7.96
CA THR A 100 0.76 -4.60 9.41
C THR A 100 1.31 -5.85 10.08
N ASN A 101 1.78 -6.85 9.32
CA ASN A 101 2.26 -8.13 9.86
C ASN A 101 3.73 -8.44 9.51
N LYS A 102 4.35 -7.63 8.64
CA LYS A 102 5.73 -7.85 8.17
C LYS A 102 6.73 -7.07 9.01
#